data_AF-A0A961U5Q6-F1
#
_entry.id   AF-A0A961U5Q6-F1
#
_cell.length_a   1.000
_cell.length_b   1.000
_cell.length_c   1.000
_cell.angle_alpha   90.00
_cell.angle_beta   90.00
_cell.angle_gamma   90.00
#
_symmetry.space_group_name_H-M   'P 1'
#
loop_
_entity.id
_entity.type
_entity.pdbx_description
1 polymer ?
#
loop_
_entity_poly.entity_id
_entity_poly.type
_entity_poly.pdbx_seq_one_letter_code
_entity_poly.pdbx_strand_id
1 'polypeptide(L)'
;MDNAGAAILVRTTLSALNDANRTGNYTVFRDLAAPGFRDANSAARLAEQFADLRGRNLNLAPVAVIAPQFTLPPTIDQRGMLRMAGIFPTRPLQVTFQMLFSRNGDEWRLIGIAVDTPPAPANS
;
A
#
# COMPACT_ATOMS: atom_id res chain seq x y z
N MET A 1 -9.71 12.32 -8.52
CA MET A 1 -9.12 11.11 -9.10
C MET A 1 -10.23 10.10 -9.28
N ASP A 2 -10.25 9.35 -10.38
CA ASP A 2 -11.23 8.30 -10.63
C ASP A 2 -10.80 6.95 -10.02
N ASN A 3 -11.67 5.93 -10.11
CA ASN A 3 -11.40 4.61 -9.53
C ASN A 3 -10.24 3.89 -10.23
N ALA A 4 -10.03 4.13 -11.53
CA ALA A 4 -8.93 3.53 -12.27
C ALA A 4 -7.56 4.07 -11.80
N GLY A 5 -7.42 5.40 -11.70
CA GLY A 5 -6.23 6.04 -11.13
C GLY A 5 -5.99 5.62 -9.68
N ALA A 6 -7.05 5.52 -8.87
CA ALA A 6 -6.97 5.03 -7.50
C ALA A 6 -6.40 3.61 -7.43
N ALA A 7 -6.93 2.70 -8.27
CA ALA A 7 -6.47 1.32 -8.31
C ALA A 7 -4.99 1.25 -8.73
N ILE A 8 -4.56 2.07 -9.70
CA ILE A 8 -3.15 2.12 -10.13
C ILE A 8 -2.24 2.56 -8.96
N LEU A 9 -2.60 3.60 -8.21
CA LEU A 9 -1.80 4.05 -7.05
C LEU A 9 -1.69 2.97 -5.97
N VAL A 10 -2.78 2.28 -5.65
CA VAL A 10 -2.77 1.20 -4.66
C VAL A 10 -1.90 0.04 -5.15
N ARG A 11 -2.06 -0.40 -6.40
CA ARG A 11 -1.30 -1.52 -6.98
C ARG A 11 0.19 -1.25 -7.04
N THR A 12 0.59 -0.08 -7.52
CA THR A 12 2.00 0.31 -7.64
C THR A 12 2.66 0.38 -6.25
N THR A 13 1.97 0.96 -5.27
CA THR A 13 2.45 1.03 -3.88
C THR A 13 2.63 -0.36 -3.26
N LEU A 14 1.63 -1.25 -3.37
CA LEU A 14 1.72 -2.61 -2.83
C LEU A 14 2.73 -3.48 -3.56
N SER A 15 2.94 -3.27 -4.87
CA SER A 15 3.95 -3.98 -5.64
C SER A 15 5.35 -3.58 -5.19
N ALA A 16 5.61 -2.28 -5.01
CA ALA A 16 6.88 -1.80 -4.47
C ALA A 16 7.15 -2.34 -3.05
N LEU A 17 6.13 -2.41 -2.20
CA LEU A 17 6.23 -3.03 -0.87
C LEU A 17 6.51 -4.54 -0.95
N ASN A 18 5.85 -5.26 -1.86
CA ASN A 18 6.08 -6.69 -2.09
C ASN A 18 7.52 -6.97 -2.50
N ASP A 19 8.05 -6.19 -3.44
CA ASP A 19 9.43 -6.33 -3.92
C ASP A 19 10.43 -6.00 -2.81
N ALA A 20 10.15 -4.98 -1.99
CA ALA A 20 10.95 -4.65 -0.82
C ALA A 20 10.95 -5.77 0.23
N ASN A 21 9.80 -6.39 0.51
CA ASN A 21 9.70 -7.55 1.40
C ASN A 21 10.51 -8.74 0.89
N ARG A 22 10.41 -9.04 -0.41
CA ARG A 22 11.11 -10.18 -1.05
C ARG A 22 12.62 -10.01 -1.09
N THR A 23 13.09 -8.80 -1.35
CA THR A 23 14.52 -8.51 -1.55
C THR A 23 15.21 -8.02 -0.28
N GLY A 24 14.44 -7.57 0.71
CA GLY A 24 14.95 -6.80 1.85
C GLY A 24 15.35 -5.37 1.50
N ASN A 25 15.16 -4.92 0.25
CA ASN A 25 15.56 -3.60 -0.20
C ASN A 25 14.36 -2.64 -0.27
N TYR A 26 14.29 -1.71 0.68
CA TYR A 26 13.21 -0.73 0.80
C TYR A 26 13.50 0.61 0.14
N THR A 27 14.65 0.79 -0.53
CA THR A 27 15.02 2.11 -1.07
C THR A 27 14.03 2.59 -2.12
N VAL A 28 13.59 1.72 -3.04
CA VAL A 28 12.63 2.09 -4.09
C VAL A 28 11.29 2.48 -3.48
N PHE A 29 10.74 1.67 -2.57
CA PHE A 29 9.49 1.98 -1.87
C PHE A 29 9.57 3.32 -1.12
N ARG A 30 10.69 3.56 -0.41
CA ARG A 30 10.95 4.81 0.29
C ARG A 30 11.06 6.00 -0.66
N ASP A 31 11.80 5.86 -1.76
CA ASP A 31 12.15 6.97 -2.65
C ASP A 31 10.99 7.39 -3.56
N LEU A 32 10.03 6.49 -3.80
CA LEU A 32 8.74 6.79 -4.46
C LEU A 32 7.76 7.56 -3.55
N ALA A 33 7.94 7.51 -2.23
CA ALA A 33 7.08 8.20 -1.28
C ALA A 33 7.31 9.73 -1.29
N ALA A 34 6.46 10.46 -0.58
CA ALA A 34 6.62 11.92 -0.46
C ALA A 34 7.90 12.25 0.33
N PRO A 35 8.52 13.43 0.12
CA PRO A 35 9.75 13.82 0.81
C PRO A 35 9.69 13.61 2.32
N GLY A 36 8.63 14.08 2.99
CA GLY A 36 8.47 13.90 4.44
C GLY A 36 8.42 12.44 4.89
N PHE A 37 7.85 11.53 4.09
CA PHE A 37 7.85 10.09 4.39
C PHE A 37 9.25 9.49 4.22
N ARG A 38 9.91 9.82 3.09
CA ARG A 38 11.26 9.35 2.78
C ARG A 38 12.27 9.80 3.83
N ASP A 39 12.21 11.07 4.22
CA ASP A 39 13.16 11.66 5.15
C ASP A 39 12.92 11.15 6.59
N ALA A 40 11.67 10.81 6.93
CA ALA A 40 11.32 10.20 8.22
C ALA A 40 11.61 8.69 8.32
N ASN A 41 11.86 8.00 7.20
CA ASN A 41 12.00 6.54 7.18
C ASN A 41 13.25 6.10 6.40
N SER A 42 14.27 5.62 7.11
CA SER A 42 15.38 4.92 6.46
C SER A 42 14.93 3.57 5.91
N ALA A 43 15.68 3.01 4.94
CA ALA A 43 15.38 1.67 4.42
C ALA A 43 15.44 0.60 5.51
N ALA A 44 16.38 0.73 6.47
CA ALA A 44 16.47 -0.16 7.63
C ALA A 44 15.23 -0.06 8.54
N ARG A 45 14.78 1.17 8.85
CA ARG A 45 13.57 1.40 9.64
C ARG A 45 12.32 0.80 8.98
N LEU A 46 12.19 0.90 7.66
CA LEU A 46 11.10 0.27 6.93
C LEU A 46 11.20 -1.25 6.97
N ALA A 47 12.40 -1.81 6.83
CA ALA A 47 12.63 -3.25 6.94
C ALA A 47 12.24 -3.81 8.32
N GLU A 48 12.44 -3.04 9.39
CA GLU A 48 11.99 -3.36 10.74
C GLU A 48 10.46 -3.29 10.86
N GLN A 49 9.84 -2.21 10.38
CA GLN A 49 8.39 -2.02 10.45
C GLN A 49 7.61 -3.11 9.71
N PHE A 50 8.12 -3.57 8.56
CA PHE A 50 7.50 -4.61 7.76
C PHE A 50 8.08 -6.01 8.04
N ALA A 51 8.88 -6.18 9.10
CA ALA A 51 9.51 -7.45 9.43
C ALA A 51 8.50 -8.58 9.67
N ASP A 52 7.37 -8.30 10.33
CA ASP A 52 6.31 -9.29 10.56
C ASP A 52 5.67 -9.74 9.24
N LEU A 53 5.28 -8.78 8.39
CA LEU A 53 4.70 -9.05 7.07
C LEU A 53 5.64 -9.91 6.21
N ARG A 54 6.94 -9.61 6.23
CA ARG A 54 7.99 -10.41 5.57
C ARG A 54 8.17 -11.78 6.22
N GLY A 55 8.22 -11.87 7.54
CA GLY A 55 8.41 -13.11 8.29
C GLY A 55 7.28 -14.13 8.08
N ARG A 56 6.07 -13.64 7.82
CA ARG A 56 4.90 -14.45 7.44
C ARG A 56 4.95 -14.95 5.98
N ASN A 57 5.98 -14.59 5.19
CA ASN A 57 6.15 -14.93 3.77
C ASN A 57 4.90 -14.66 2.91
N LEU A 58 4.21 -13.56 3.22
CA LEU A 58 2.96 -13.23 2.56
C LEU A 58 3.23 -12.74 1.14
N ASN A 59 2.69 -13.47 0.16
CA ASN A 59 2.81 -13.12 -1.24
C ASN A 59 1.75 -12.08 -1.61
N LEU A 60 2.16 -10.82 -1.75
CA LEU A 60 1.27 -9.75 -2.22
C LEU A 60 1.16 -9.70 -3.76
N ALA A 61 1.88 -10.54 -4.52
CA ALA A 61 1.83 -10.51 -5.99
C ALA A 61 0.41 -10.55 -6.62
N PRO A 62 -0.61 -11.22 -6.04
CA PRO A 62 -1.97 -11.19 -6.60
C PRO A 62 -2.57 -9.78 -6.72
N VAL A 63 -2.07 -8.80 -5.93
CA VAL A 63 -2.49 -7.40 -6.04
C VAL A 63 -2.14 -6.78 -7.39
N ALA A 64 -1.30 -7.41 -8.22
CA ALA A 64 -0.99 -6.94 -9.56
C ALA A 64 -2.13 -7.18 -10.57
N VAL A 65 -3.00 -8.17 -10.32
CA VAL A 65 -4.07 -8.57 -11.25
C VAL A 65 -5.47 -8.42 -10.65
N ILE A 66 -5.66 -8.73 -9.36
CA ILE A 66 -6.97 -8.66 -8.69
C ILE A 66 -7.37 -7.20 -8.47
N ALA A 67 -8.60 -6.81 -8.81
CA ALA A 67 -9.09 -5.46 -8.56
C ALA A 67 -9.33 -5.22 -7.05
N PRO A 68 -8.92 -4.06 -6.50
CA PRO A 68 -9.26 -3.71 -5.13
C PRO A 68 -10.76 -3.44 -5.00
N GLN A 69 -11.34 -3.85 -3.88
CA GLN A 69 -12.65 -3.41 -3.43
C GLN A 69 -12.46 -2.28 -2.42
N PHE A 70 -12.79 -1.05 -2.80
CA PHE A 70 -12.66 0.10 -1.92
C PHE A 70 -13.74 0.10 -0.85
N THR A 71 -13.33 0.12 0.42
CA THR A 71 -14.21 0.34 1.58
C THR A 71 -14.29 1.82 1.93
N LEU A 72 -13.25 2.59 1.60
CA LEU A 72 -13.25 4.04 1.53
C LEU A 72 -12.87 4.44 0.09
N PRO A 73 -13.81 4.99 -0.70
CA PRO A 73 -13.49 5.47 -2.05
C PRO A 73 -12.43 6.57 -2.01
N PRO A 74 -11.70 6.80 -3.12
CA PRO A 74 -10.68 7.84 -3.20
C PRO A 74 -11.26 9.22 -2.84
N THR A 75 -10.91 9.68 -1.64
CA THR A 75 -11.48 10.88 -1.03
C THR A 75 -10.37 11.86 -0.71
N ILE A 76 -10.48 13.10 -1.20
CA ILE A 76 -9.56 14.18 -0.83
C ILE A 76 -10.13 14.88 0.40
N ASP A 77 -9.36 14.91 1.50
CA ASP A 77 -9.78 15.58 2.73
C ASP A 77 -9.55 17.09 2.68
N GLN A 78 -9.96 17.80 3.74
CA GLN A 78 -9.86 19.26 3.85
C GLN A 78 -8.41 19.78 3.78
N ARG A 79 -7.41 18.93 3.98
CA ARG A 79 -5.98 19.27 3.90
C ARG A 79 -5.41 18.96 2.51
N GLY A 80 -6.25 18.58 1.54
CA GLY A 80 -5.81 18.20 0.20
C GLY A 80 -5.17 16.82 0.13
N MET A 81 -5.31 15.99 1.17
CA MET A 81 -4.72 14.65 1.21
C MET A 81 -5.69 13.62 0.66
N LEU A 82 -5.21 12.75 -0.21
CA LEU A 82 -5.99 11.65 -0.77
C LEU A 82 -5.95 10.45 0.18
N ARG A 83 -7.13 10.01 0.61
CA ARG A 83 -7.37 8.85 1.47
C ARG A 83 -8.04 7.73 0.70
N MET A 84 -7.56 6.51 0.91
CA MET A 84 -8.13 5.29 0.34
C MET A 84 -8.02 4.15 1.34
N ALA A 85 -9.04 3.31 1.38
CA ALA A 85 -8.99 2.05 2.11
C ALA A 85 -9.78 0.99 1.34
N GLY A 86 -9.40 -0.27 1.53
CA GLY A 86 -10.06 -1.36 0.85
C GLY A 86 -9.44 -2.70 1.11
N ILE A 87 -9.88 -3.67 0.32
CA ILE A 87 -9.39 -5.04 0.35
C ILE A 87 -9.04 -5.54 -1.04
N PHE A 88 -8.12 -6.48 -1.13
CA PHE A 88 -8.02 -7.42 -2.23
C PHE A 88 -8.56 -8.77 -1.73
N PRO A 89 -9.61 -9.32 -2.36
CA PRO A 89 -10.27 -10.54 -1.90
C PRO A 89 -9.48 -11.81 -2.27
N THR A 90 -8.21 -11.87 -1.88
CA THR A 90 -7.35 -13.06 -2.02
C THR A 90 -7.75 -14.16 -1.03
N ARG A 91 -7.26 -15.38 -1.26
CA ARG A 91 -7.47 -16.54 -0.38
C ARG A 91 -6.15 -17.29 -0.13
N PRO A 92 -5.99 -17.95 1.04
CA PRO A 92 -6.92 -18.01 2.17
C PRO A 92 -6.95 -16.74 3.02
N LEU A 93 -6.01 -15.83 2.84
CA LEU A 93 -5.97 -14.51 3.48
C LEU A 93 -6.34 -13.44 2.46
N GLN A 94 -7.13 -12.45 2.87
CA GLN A 94 -7.39 -11.25 2.07
C GLN A 94 -6.36 -10.17 2.41
N VAL A 95 -6.00 -9.29 1.48
CA VAL A 95 -5.13 -8.14 1.79
C VAL A 95 -6.00 -6.95 2.16
N THR A 96 -5.84 -6.36 3.33
CA THR A 96 -6.45 -5.07 3.69
C THR A 96 -5.43 -3.95 3.53
N PHE A 97 -5.89 -2.77 3.13
CA PHE A 97 -5.02 -1.60 3.04
C PHE A 97 -5.72 -0.33 3.51
N GLN A 98 -4.92 0.56 4.08
CA GLN A 98 -5.26 1.97 4.27
C GLN A 98 -4.07 2.80 3.79
N MET A 99 -4.33 3.82 2.99
CA MET A 99 -3.28 4.65 2.42
C MET A 99 -3.65 6.12 2.44
N LEU A 100 -2.64 6.94 2.65
CA LEU A 100 -2.71 8.39 2.63
C LEU A 100 -1.64 8.91 1.66
N PHE A 101 -2.05 9.79 0.75
CA PHE A 101 -1.18 10.41 -0.24
C PHE A 101 -1.27 11.93 -0.16
N SER A 102 -0.13 12.59 -0.39
CA SER A 102 -0.07 14.04 -0.62
C SER A 102 0.21 14.34 -2.09
N ARG A 103 -0.30 15.48 -2.56
CA ARG A 103 0.02 16.00 -3.88
C ARG A 103 1.44 16.59 -3.84
N ASN A 104 2.34 16.12 -4.70
CA ASN A 104 3.68 16.66 -4.90
C ASN A 104 3.86 16.98 -6.38
N GLY A 105 3.63 18.24 -6.77
CA GLY A 105 3.48 18.62 -8.17
C GLY A 105 2.29 17.90 -8.80
N ASP A 106 2.53 17.17 -9.89
CA ASP A 106 1.49 16.41 -10.60
C ASP A 106 1.30 14.99 -10.09
N GLU A 107 2.10 14.55 -9.12
CA GLU A 107 2.07 13.18 -8.60
C GLU A 107 1.40 13.10 -7.23
N TRP A 108 0.66 12.01 -7.00
CA TRP A 108 0.26 11.59 -5.67
C TRP A 108 1.36 10.71 -5.09
N ARG A 109 1.95 11.12 -3.96
CA ARG A 109 3.00 10.34 -3.30
C ARG A 109 2.59 9.92 -1.90
N LEU A 110 2.99 8.72 -1.52
CA LEU A 110 2.61 8.09 -0.27
C LEU A 110 3.15 8.90 0.92
N ILE A 111 2.30 9.14 1.92
CA ILE A 111 2.69 9.70 3.23
C ILE A 111 2.29 8.81 4.40
N GLY A 112 1.48 7.77 4.16
CA GLY A 112 1.12 6.79 5.18
C GLY A 112 0.52 5.53 4.56
N ILE A 113 0.84 4.39 5.14
CA ILE A 113 0.36 3.08 4.71
C ILE A 113 0.14 2.17 5.92
N ALA A 114 -0.93 1.39 5.87
CA ALA A 114 -1.13 0.22 6.71
C ALA A 114 -1.59 -0.93 5.81
N VAL A 115 -1.00 -2.11 6.00
CA VAL A 115 -1.34 -3.34 5.27
C VAL A 115 -1.45 -4.48 6.26
N ASP A 116 -2.48 -5.29 6.13
CA ASP A 116 -2.62 -6.53 6.88
C ASP A 116 -3.21 -7.64 5.99
N THR A 117 -3.20 -8.87 6.48
CA THR A 117 -3.68 -10.06 5.78
C THR A 117 -4.54 -10.94 6.70
N PRO A 118 -5.74 -10.48 7.10
CA PRO A 118 -6.65 -11.31 7.88
C PRO A 118 -7.17 -12.49 7.06
N PRO A 119 -7.66 -13.57 7.72
CA PRO A 119 -8.38 -14.64 7.05
C PRO A 119 -9.52 -14.10 6.17
N ALA A 120 -9.63 -14.63 4.95
CA ALA A 120 -10.76 -14.33 4.09
C ALA A 120 -12.05 -14.91 4.72
N PRO A 121 -13.21 -14.23 4.59
CA PRO A 121 -14.47 -14.77 5.04
C PRO A 121 -14.76 -16.17 4.45
N ALA A 122 -15.39 -17.03 5.24
CA ALA A 122 -15.88 -18.31 4.73
C ALA A 122 -16.88 -18.07 3.59
N ASN A 123 -16.91 -18.99 2.61
CA ASN A 123 -17.97 -18.97 1.60
C ASN A 123 -19.30 -19.18 2.33
N SER A 124 -20.20 -18.19 2.23
CA SER A 124 -21.59 -18.33 2.64
C SER A 124 -22.38 -19.05 1.57
#